data_AF-A0A533RMT3-F1
#
_entry.id   AF-A0A533RMT3-F1
#
_cell.length_a   1.000
_cell.length_b   1.000
_cell.length_c   1.000
_cell.angle_alpha   90.00
_cell.angle_beta   90.00
_cell.angle_gamma   90.00
#
_symmetry.space_group_name_H-M   'P 1'
#
loop_
_entity.id
_entity.type
_entity.pdbx_description
1 polymer ?
#
loop_
_entity_poly.entity_id
_entity_poly.type
_entity_poly.pdbx_seq_one_letter_code
_entity_poly.pdbx_strand_id
1 'polypeptide(L)'
;MMYEPRTYRLTVAPAGLVSFGVRVAETDLLISARRDLSAEALELVAGVRADLEAFVAASPRFAESYVPVEVSDDAPEVVRRMAAAAHTANVGPMAAVAGAVAEAVARGLEPLSPDVIVENGGDIYLIGREDRTVALWAGGSAA
;
A
#
# COMPACT_ATOMS: atom_id res chain seq x y z
N MET A 1 -4.83 9.40 -18.37
CA MET A 1 -5.95 8.98 -17.51
C MET A 1 -6.59 10.23 -16.93
N MET A 2 -7.91 10.35 -16.94
CA MET A 2 -8.60 11.52 -16.37
C MET A 2 -8.50 11.44 -14.85
N TYR A 3 -8.19 12.53 -14.18
CA TYR A 3 -8.17 12.57 -12.71
C TYR A 3 -9.60 12.39 -12.20
N GLU A 4 -9.85 11.30 -11.48
CA GLU A 4 -11.12 11.07 -10.79
C GLU A 4 -10.96 11.49 -9.32
N PRO A 5 -11.71 12.50 -8.85
CA PRO A 5 -11.62 12.93 -7.46
C PRO A 5 -12.06 11.80 -6.53
N ARG A 6 -11.24 11.52 -5.50
CA ARG A 6 -11.44 10.43 -4.52
C ARG A 6 -12.53 10.76 -3.50
N THR A 7 -13.72 11.10 -3.97
CA THR A 7 -14.87 11.49 -3.16
C THR A 7 -15.32 10.37 -2.22
N TYR A 8 -15.05 9.10 -2.56
CA TYR A 8 -15.30 7.96 -1.67
C TYR A 8 -14.58 8.10 -0.33
N ARG A 9 -13.39 8.72 -0.27
CA ARG A 9 -12.66 8.92 1.00
C ARG A 9 -13.43 9.82 1.98
N LEU A 10 -14.38 10.63 1.50
CA LEU A 10 -15.22 11.50 2.34
C LEU A 10 -16.33 10.73 3.08
N THR A 11 -16.66 9.52 2.65
CA THR A 11 -17.73 8.70 3.27
C THR A 11 -17.17 7.62 4.19
N VAL A 12 -15.84 7.44 4.25
CA VAL A 12 -15.18 6.44 5.08
C VAL A 12 -14.95 6.98 6.48
N ALA A 13 -15.70 6.44 7.46
CA ALA A 13 -15.52 6.72 8.88
C ALA A 13 -15.48 5.40 9.66
N PRO A 14 -14.32 4.71 9.72
CA PRO A 14 -14.22 3.44 10.43
C PRO A 14 -14.43 3.68 11.93
N ALA A 15 -15.38 2.96 12.53
CA ALA A 15 -15.73 3.13 13.93
C ALA A 15 -14.50 3.00 14.85
N GLY A 16 -14.31 3.97 15.76
CA GLY A 16 -13.22 3.96 16.72
C GLY A 16 -11.82 4.30 16.16
N LEU A 17 -11.71 4.66 14.88
CA LEU A 17 -10.45 5.08 14.25
C LEU A 17 -10.53 6.52 13.76
N VAL A 18 -9.38 7.18 13.71
CA VAL A 18 -9.17 8.45 13.02
C VAL A 18 -8.51 8.20 11.67
N SER A 19 -8.98 8.90 10.64
CA SER A 19 -8.47 8.77 9.27
C SER A 19 -7.67 10.01 8.87
N PHE A 20 -6.52 9.79 8.24
CA PHE A 20 -5.61 10.85 7.78
C PHE A 20 -4.92 10.44 6.48
N GLY A 21 -4.47 11.43 5.71
CA GLY A 21 -3.83 11.22 4.42
C GLY A 21 -2.31 11.42 4.48
N VAL A 22 -1.55 10.57 3.80
CA VAL A 22 -0.09 10.70 3.65
C VAL A 22 0.28 10.64 2.19
N ARG A 23 1.02 11.64 1.70
CA ARG A 23 1.43 11.74 0.30
C ARG A 23 2.92 11.95 0.17
N VAL A 24 3.58 11.09 -0.58
CA VAL A 24 5.00 11.19 -0.94
C VAL A 24 5.14 10.87 -2.42
N ALA A 25 5.45 11.91 -3.22
CA ALA A 25 5.45 11.83 -4.68
C ALA A 25 4.14 11.21 -5.23
N GLU A 26 4.21 10.06 -5.90
CA GLU A 26 3.05 9.36 -6.47
C GLU A 26 2.27 8.53 -5.44
N THR A 27 2.87 8.22 -4.29
CA THR A 27 2.23 7.44 -3.23
C THR A 27 1.25 8.32 -2.47
N ASP A 28 -0.03 7.91 -2.42
CA ASP A 28 -1.13 8.69 -1.82
C ASP A 28 -2.02 7.77 -0.98
N LEU A 29 -1.69 7.70 0.30
CA LEU A 29 -2.34 6.81 1.25
C LEU A 29 -3.49 7.51 1.98
N LEU A 30 -4.57 6.78 2.19
CA LEU A 30 -5.52 7.05 3.27
C LEU A 30 -5.29 6.00 4.36
N ILE A 31 -5.04 6.46 5.57
CA ILE A 31 -4.71 5.60 6.71
C ILE A 31 -5.75 5.82 7.80
N SER A 32 -6.23 4.75 8.41
CA SER A 32 -7.07 4.79 9.61
C SER A 32 -6.41 4.04 10.75
N ALA A 33 -6.28 4.69 11.91
CA ALA A 33 -5.66 4.13 13.12
C ALA A 33 -6.33 4.68 14.39
N ARG A 34 -5.96 4.17 15.58
CA ARG A 34 -6.57 4.62 16.85
C ARG A 34 -6.22 6.07 17.22
N ARG A 35 -5.15 6.60 16.66
CA ARG A 35 -4.71 7.99 16.80
C ARG A 35 -4.09 8.47 15.49
N ASP A 36 -3.86 9.76 15.38
CA ASP A 36 -3.11 10.31 14.25
C ASP A 36 -1.66 9.81 14.32
N LEU A 37 -1.21 9.17 13.24
CA LEU A 37 0.14 8.65 13.02
C LEU A 37 0.76 9.20 11.74
N SER A 38 0.30 10.37 11.28
CA SER A 38 0.70 10.95 9.99
C SER A 38 2.22 11.13 9.87
N ALA A 39 2.90 11.49 10.96
CA ALA A 39 4.35 11.69 10.98
C ALA A 39 5.10 10.36 10.84
N GLU A 40 4.73 9.36 11.65
CA GLU A 40 5.32 8.02 11.59
C GLU A 40 5.07 7.35 10.22
N ALA A 41 3.86 7.54 9.67
CA ALA A 41 3.50 7.04 8.36
C ALA A 41 4.29 7.72 7.22
N LEU A 42 4.55 9.03 7.33
CA LEU A 42 5.35 9.76 6.35
C LEU A 42 6.78 9.21 6.28
N GLU A 43 7.40 8.95 7.43
CA GLU A 43 8.74 8.36 7.53
C GLU A 43 8.78 6.95 6.93
N LEU A 44 7.79 6.11 7.25
CA LEU A 44 7.67 4.76 6.69
C LEU A 44 7.53 4.77 5.17
N VAL A 45 6.65 5.62 4.62
CA VAL A 45 6.47 5.72 3.17
C VAL A 45 7.76 6.18 2.50
N ALA A 46 8.44 7.19 3.06
CA ALA A 46 9.69 7.68 2.51
C ALA A 46 10.78 6.59 2.50
N GLY A 47 10.91 5.82 3.59
CA GLY A 47 11.86 4.70 3.69
C GLY A 47 11.58 3.60 2.68
N VAL A 48 10.33 3.13 2.60
CA VAL A 48 9.92 2.08 1.65
C VAL A 48 10.19 2.51 0.20
N ARG A 49 9.92 3.77 -0.13
CA ARG A 49 10.22 4.32 -1.46
C ARG A 49 11.71 4.36 -1.75
N ALA A 50 12.51 4.86 -0.81
CA ALA A 50 13.95 4.93 -0.98
C ALA A 50 14.57 3.55 -1.22
N ASP A 51 14.14 2.54 -0.47
CA ASP A 51 14.58 1.15 -0.63
C ASP A 51 14.23 0.60 -2.02
N LEU A 52 12.98 0.82 -2.48
CA LEU A 52 12.53 0.37 -3.79
C LEU A 52 13.25 1.10 -4.93
N GLU A 53 13.38 2.42 -4.84
CA GLU A 53 14.06 3.25 -5.83
C GLU A 53 15.54 2.86 -5.95
N ALA A 54 16.23 2.65 -4.83
CA ALA A 54 17.61 2.19 -4.80
C ALA A 54 17.75 0.79 -5.44
N PHE A 55 16.84 -0.14 -5.12
CA PHE A 55 16.85 -1.47 -5.71
C PHE A 55 16.61 -1.45 -7.21
N VAL A 56 15.62 -0.67 -7.69
CA VAL A 56 15.33 -0.52 -9.11
C VAL A 56 16.49 0.15 -9.85
N ALA A 57 17.16 1.12 -9.25
CA ALA A 57 18.36 1.73 -9.85
C ALA A 57 19.50 0.72 -10.03
N ALA A 58 19.68 -0.20 -9.08
CA ALA A 58 20.67 -1.28 -9.15
C ALA A 58 20.24 -2.43 -10.07
N SER A 59 18.94 -2.70 -10.20
CA SER A 59 18.37 -3.77 -11.00
C SER A 59 17.14 -3.30 -11.79
N PRO A 60 17.33 -2.55 -12.90
CA PRO A 60 16.23 -1.94 -13.67
C PRO A 60 15.18 -2.94 -14.18
N ARG A 61 15.62 -4.18 -14.45
CA ARG A 61 14.74 -5.28 -14.86
C ARG A 61 13.61 -5.55 -13.88
N PHE A 62 13.78 -5.24 -12.58
CA PHE A 62 12.72 -5.41 -11.58
C PHE A 62 11.50 -4.52 -11.89
N ALA A 63 11.74 -3.30 -12.37
CA ALA A 63 10.67 -2.36 -12.73
C ALA A 63 10.06 -2.63 -14.10
N GLU A 64 10.87 -3.11 -15.06
CA GLU A 64 10.48 -3.25 -16.46
C GLU A 64 9.86 -4.62 -16.81
N SER A 65 10.08 -5.62 -15.94
CA SER A 65 9.62 -6.99 -16.22
C SER A 65 8.09 -7.10 -16.12
N TYR A 66 7.50 -7.82 -17.07
CA TYR A 66 6.10 -8.26 -17.04
C TYR A 66 5.95 -9.72 -16.60
N VAL A 67 7.05 -10.36 -16.21
CA VAL A 67 7.12 -11.74 -15.69
C VAL A 67 7.82 -11.75 -14.33
N PRO A 68 7.68 -12.83 -13.53
CA PRO A 68 8.36 -12.92 -12.25
C PRO A 68 9.87 -12.68 -12.33
N VAL A 69 10.42 -12.05 -11.30
CA VAL A 69 11.85 -11.75 -11.16
C VAL A 69 12.31 -12.28 -9.82
N GLU A 70 13.29 -13.17 -9.83
CA GLU A 70 13.94 -13.66 -8.62
C GLU A 70 14.77 -12.55 -7.98
N VAL A 71 14.72 -12.47 -6.65
CA VAL A 71 15.49 -11.53 -5.85
C VAL A 71 16.19 -12.27 -4.73
N SER A 72 17.34 -11.75 -4.30
CA SER A 72 18.10 -12.33 -3.20
C SER A 72 17.41 -12.13 -1.85
N ASP A 73 17.68 -13.01 -0.89
CA ASP A 73 17.09 -12.96 0.46
C ASP A 73 17.52 -11.71 1.26
N ASP A 74 18.62 -11.06 0.86
CA ASP A 74 19.11 -9.80 1.43
C ASP A 74 18.50 -8.55 0.77
N ALA A 75 17.68 -8.70 -0.28
CA ALA A 75 16.96 -7.58 -0.88
C ALA A 75 16.00 -6.93 0.13
N PRO A 76 15.65 -5.63 0.01
CA PRO A 76 14.73 -4.98 0.94
C PRO A 76 13.40 -5.74 1.08
N GLU A 77 12.77 -5.69 2.26
CA GLU A 77 11.57 -6.51 2.52
C GLU A 77 10.45 -6.23 1.51
N VAL A 78 10.21 -4.96 1.17
CA VAL A 78 9.18 -4.59 0.17
C VAL A 78 9.47 -5.24 -1.19
N VAL A 79 10.73 -5.32 -1.60
CA VAL A 79 11.16 -5.94 -2.87
C VAL A 79 10.90 -7.45 -2.84
N ARG A 80 11.26 -8.12 -1.74
CA ARG A 80 11.00 -9.56 -1.58
C ARG A 80 9.51 -9.88 -1.58
N ARG A 81 8.69 -9.07 -0.90
CA ARG A 81 7.23 -9.19 -0.88
C ARG A 81 6.62 -9.03 -2.28
N MET A 82 7.05 -8.01 -3.02
CA MET A 82 6.64 -7.79 -4.40
C MET A 82 7.02 -8.96 -5.31
N ALA A 83 8.25 -9.46 -5.21
CA ALA A 83 8.72 -10.61 -5.99
C ALA A 83 7.90 -11.87 -5.70
N ALA A 84 7.62 -12.17 -4.43
CA ALA A 84 6.83 -13.33 -4.03
C ALA A 84 5.37 -13.25 -4.53
N ALA A 85 4.74 -12.07 -4.43
CA ALA A 85 3.39 -11.84 -4.96
C ALA A 85 3.36 -11.99 -6.49
N ALA A 86 4.35 -11.41 -7.17
CA ALA A 86 4.49 -11.49 -8.62
C ALA A 86 4.71 -12.92 -9.11
N HIS A 87 5.53 -13.72 -8.41
CA HIS A 87 5.71 -15.14 -8.70
C HIS A 87 4.40 -15.92 -8.55
N THR A 88 3.64 -15.66 -7.48
CA THR A 88 2.35 -16.33 -7.23
C THR A 88 1.31 -16.03 -8.31
N ALA A 89 1.26 -14.78 -8.80
CA ALA A 89 0.31 -14.34 -9.81
C ALA A 89 0.84 -14.44 -11.25
N ASN A 90 2.09 -14.87 -11.46
CA ASN A 90 2.79 -14.91 -12.74
C ASN A 90 2.76 -13.58 -13.52
N VAL A 91 3.15 -12.49 -12.84
CA VAL A 91 3.22 -11.14 -13.38
C VAL A 91 4.57 -10.48 -13.06
N GLY A 92 4.77 -9.25 -13.51
CA GLY A 92 5.92 -8.42 -13.11
C GLY A 92 5.83 -7.89 -11.66
N PRO A 93 6.96 -7.66 -10.97
CA PRO A 93 6.97 -7.15 -9.59
C PRO A 93 6.20 -5.83 -9.38
N MET A 94 6.25 -4.92 -10.34
CA MET A 94 5.56 -3.63 -10.23
C MET A 94 4.04 -3.74 -10.18
N ALA A 95 3.45 -4.87 -10.60
CA ALA A 95 2.02 -5.12 -10.45
C ALA A 95 1.58 -5.25 -8.98
N ALA A 96 2.52 -5.52 -8.06
CA ALA A 96 2.25 -5.67 -6.63
C ALA A 96 2.63 -4.43 -5.79
N VAL A 97 3.10 -3.34 -6.41
CA VAL A 97 3.73 -2.22 -5.69
C VAL A 97 2.79 -1.53 -4.69
N ALA A 98 1.53 -1.26 -5.08
CA ALA A 98 0.63 -0.49 -4.24
C ALA A 98 0.21 -1.27 -2.98
N GLY A 99 -0.16 -2.54 -3.14
CA GLY A 99 -0.41 -3.46 -2.04
C GLY A 99 0.80 -3.71 -1.14
N ALA A 100 2.00 -3.88 -1.72
CA ALA A 100 3.22 -4.08 -0.92
C ALA A 100 3.58 -2.85 -0.08
N VAL A 101 3.39 -1.64 -0.62
CA VAL A 101 3.56 -0.39 0.14
C VAL A 101 2.50 -0.28 1.24
N ALA A 102 1.24 -0.62 0.95
CA ALA A 102 0.17 -0.61 1.97
C ALA A 102 0.47 -1.59 3.11
N GLU A 103 0.93 -2.80 2.80
CA GLU A 103 1.37 -3.79 3.79
C GLU A 103 2.54 -3.26 4.64
N ALA A 104 3.59 -2.76 4.00
CA ALA A 104 4.79 -2.29 4.69
C ALA A 104 4.48 -1.16 5.69
N VAL A 105 3.66 -0.19 5.28
CA VAL A 105 3.22 0.91 6.15
C VAL A 105 2.33 0.40 7.28
N ALA A 106 1.36 -0.48 6.98
CA ALA A 106 0.48 -1.02 8.02
C ALA A 106 1.27 -1.77 9.11
N ARG A 107 2.21 -2.62 8.71
CA ARG A 107 3.09 -3.35 9.63
C ARG A 107 4.02 -2.43 10.42
N GLY A 108 4.53 -1.36 9.80
CA GLY A 108 5.33 -0.36 10.50
C GLY A 108 4.56 0.41 11.56
N LEU A 109 3.25 0.62 11.36
CA LEU A 109 2.36 1.32 12.30
C LEU A 109 1.74 0.40 13.37
N GLU A 110 1.66 -0.92 13.12
CA GLU A 110 1.05 -1.91 14.02
C GLU A 110 1.56 -1.81 15.49
N PRO A 111 2.86 -1.59 15.78
CA PRO A 111 3.33 -1.44 17.15
C PRO A 111 2.76 -0.21 17.89
N LEU A 112 2.29 0.80 17.14
CA LEU A 112 1.76 2.07 17.66
C LEU A 112 0.23 2.10 17.66
N SER A 113 -0.41 1.28 16.84
CA SER A 113 -1.86 1.11 16.78
C SER A 113 -2.19 -0.33 16.42
N PRO A 114 -2.92 -1.08 17.28
CA PRO A 114 -3.27 -2.48 17.00
C PRO A 114 -4.36 -2.63 15.92
N ASP A 115 -5.00 -1.52 15.52
CA ASP A 115 -5.93 -1.46 14.39
C ASP A 115 -5.38 -0.44 13.40
N VAL A 116 -5.03 -0.90 12.19
CA VAL A 116 -4.47 -0.08 11.11
C VAL A 116 -5.09 -0.53 9.80
N ILE A 117 -5.63 0.44 9.05
CA ILE A 117 -6.11 0.25 7.69
C ILE A 117 -5.31 1.20 6.81
N VAL A 118 -4.70 0.68 5.73
CA VAL A 118 -3.97 1.48 4.75
C VAL A 118 -4.56 1.25 3.38
N GLU A 119 -5.11 2.29 2.78
CA GLU A 119 -5.59 2.31 1.40
C GLU A 119 -4.56 3.02 0.51
N ASN A 120 -4.12 2.35 -0.56
CA ASN A 120 -3.23 2.88 -1.58
C ASN A 120 -3.88 2.75 -2.96
N GLY A 121 -4.84 3.64 -3.26
CA GLY A 121 -5.60 3.58 -4.50
C GLY A 121 -6.59 2.41 -4.47
N GLY A 122 -6.36 1.39 -5.29
CA GLY A 122 -7.22 0.20 -5.34
C GLY A 122 -6.89 -0.87 -4.31
N ASP A 123 -5.72 -0.78 -3.67
CA ASP A 123 -5.24 -1.79 -2.72
C ASP A 123 -5.50 -1.35 -1.27
N ILE A 124 -5.91 -2.30 -0.43
CA ILE A 124 -6.18 -2.08 0.98
C ILE A 124 -5.48 -3.18 1.79
N TYR A 125 -4.72 -2.76 2.81
CA TYR A 125 -4.18 -3.65 3.83
C TYR A 125 -4.81 -3.35 5.19
N LEU A 126 -5.17 -4.39 5.94
CA LEU A 126 -5.88 -4.28 7.22
C LEU A 126 -5.24 -5.16 8.28
N ILE A 127 -4.92 -4.55 9.42
CA ILE A 127 -4.53 -5.20 10.67
C ILE A 127 -5.55 -4.78 11.72
N GLY A 128 -6.14 -5.72 12.44
CA GLY A 128 -7.11 -5.40 13.48
C GLY A 128 -7.74 -6.64 14.08
N ARG A 129 -8.53 -6.43 15.14
CA ARG A 129 -9.22 -7.51 15.87
C ARG A 129 -10.74 -7.45 15.77
N GLU A 130 -11.25 -6.36 15.20
CA GLU A 130 -12.68 -6.12 15.02
C GLU A 130 -13.07 -6.39 13.56
N ASP A 131 -14.31 -6.84 13.37
CA ASP A 131 -14.87 -6.99 12.03
C ASP A 131 -14.96 -5.62 11.34
N ARG A 132 -14.55 -5.57 10.08
CA ARG A 132 -14.57 -4.36 9.25
C ARG A 132 -15.16 -4.69 7.89
N THR A 133 -15.94 -3.75 7.34
CA THR A 133 -16.49 -3.85 5.99
C THR A 133 -15.65 -3.05 5.02
N VAL A 134 -15.10 -3.71 4.00
CA VAL A 134 -14.44 -3.06 2.87
C VAL A 134 -15.46 -2.82 1.77
N ALA A 135 -15.78 -1.57 1.50
CA ALA A 135 -16.74 -1.21 0.46
C ALA A 135 -16.07 -1.24 -0.93
N LEU A 136 -16.74 -1.88 -1.89
CA LEU A 136 -16.37 -1.85 -3.30
C LEU A 136 -17.41 -1.04 -4.06
N TRP A 137 -16.95 -0.01 -4.77
CA TRP A 137 -17.82 0.76 -5.65
C TRP A 137 -17.93 0.05 -7.01
N ALA A 138 -19.10 -0.52 -7.29
CA ALA A 138 -19.38 -1.22 -8.55
C ALA A 138 -19.82 -0.30 -9.70
N GLY A 139 -19.88 1.02 -9.48
CA GLY A 139 -20.45 1.97 -10.43
C GLY A 139 -21.97 1.85 -10.56
N GLY A 140 -22.54 2.59 -11.53
CA GLY A 140 -23.90 2.35 -11.98
C GLY A 140 -23.92 1.11 -12.88
N SER A 141 -24.73 0.10 -12.55
CA SER A 141 -24.95 -1.04 -13.45
C SER A 141 -25.63 -0.53 -14.72
N ALA A 142 -24.99 -0.69 -15.88
CA ALA A 142 -25.68 -0.61 -17.15
C ALA A 142 -26.52 -1.90 -17.29
N ALA A 143 -27.82 -1.78 -17.05
CA ALA A 143 -28.80 -2.79 -17.46
C ALA A 143 -28.99 -2.77 -18.98
#